data_AF-A0A661TKI6-F1
#
_entry.id   AF-A0A661TKI6-F1
#
_cell.length_a   1.000
_cell.length_b   1.000
_cell.length_c   1.000
_cell.angle_alpha   90.00
_cell.angle_beta   90.00
_cell.angle_gamma   90.00
#
_symmetry.space_group_name_H-M   'P 1'
#
loop_
_entity.id
_entity.type
_entity.pdbx_description
1 polymer ?
#
loop_
_entity_poly.entity_id
_entity_poly.type
_entity_poly.pdbx_seq_one_letter_code
_entity_poly.pdbx_strand_id
1 'polypeptide(L)' 'MLDHTDKLWCADITYIRILTGFVYLAAVIDALSRYIVGYAIGRIFAAKLLLEAPKMAIRTRNTANLVHHSDEGI' A
#
# COMPACT_ATOMS: atom_id res chain seq x y z
N MET A 1 -8.27 -10.82 -17.00
CA MET A 1 -8.96 -11.20 -15.75
C MET A 1 -7.88 -11.53 -14.73
N LEU A 2 -7.97 -11.04 -13.49
CA LEU A 2 -7.03 -11.44 -12.44
C LEU A 2 -7.36 -12.89 -12.05
N ASP A 3 -6.43 -13.81 -12.25
CA ASP A 3 -6.61 -15.26 -12.08
C ASP A 3 -5.86 -15.81 -10.86
N HIS A 4 -4.90 -15.06 -10.33
CA HIS A 4 -4.25 -15.32 -9.05
C HIS A 4 -3.83 -14.03 -8.34
N THR A 5 -3.51 -14.16 -7.05
CA THR A 5 -3.03 -13.06 -6.21
C THR A 5 -1.66 -12.58 -6.69
N ASP A 6 -1.30 -11.36 -6.28
CA ASP A 6 -0.02 -10.71 -6.55
C ASP A 6 0.22 -10.41 -8.05
N LYS A 7 -0.87 -10.25 -8.81
CA LYS A 7 -0.86 -9.77 -10.21
C LYS A 7 -1.03 -8.28 -10.36
N LEU A 8 -1.84 -7.67 -9.49
CA LEU A 8 -2.11 -6.25 -9.48
C LEU A 8 -2.17 -5.78 -8.04
N TRP A 9 -1.27 -4.88 -7.68
CA TRP A 9 -1.30 -4.18 -6.41
C TRP A 9 -1.73 -2.74 -6.62
N CYS A 10 -2.70 -2.29 -5.82
CA CYS A 10 -3.12 -0.90 -5.74
C CYS A 10 -2.48 -0.27 -4.49
N ALA A 11 -1.78 0.84 -4.64
CA ALA A 11 -1.32 1.67 -3.53
C ALA A 11 -2.22 2.88 -3.35
N ASP A 12 -2.54 3.16 -2.10
CA ASP A 12 -3.27 4.35 -1.69
C ASP A 12 -2.71 4.90 -0.38
N ILE A 13 -2.89 6.20 -0.16
CA ILE A 13 -2.52 6.89 1.07
C ILE A 13 -3.71 7.63 1.65
N THR A 14 -3.98 7.36 2.92
CA THR A 14 -5.07 7.99 3.66
C THR A 14 -4.60 8.45 5.04
N TYR A 15 -5.49 9.09 5.79
CA TYR A 15 -5.25 9.48 7.17
C TYR A 15 -6.25 8.84 8.13
N ILE A 16 -5.75 8.41 9.28
CA ILE A 16 -6.55 7.82 10.36
C ILE A 16 -6.56 8.80 11.52
N ARG A 17 -7.76 9.17 11.98
CA ARG A 17 -7.93 10.00 13.17
C ARG A 17 -7.59 9.20 14.42
N ILE A 18 -6.79 9.81 15.29
CA ILE A 18 -6.46 9.31 16.63
C ILE A 18 -6.85 10.36 17.67
N LEU A 19 -6.84 10.00 18.95
CA LEU A 19 -7.23 10.92 20.04
C LEU A 19 -6.42 12.23 20.05
N THR A 20 -5.16 12.17 19.63
CA THR A 20 -4.22 13.30 19.66
C THR A 20 -3.97 13.92 18.28
N GLY A 21 -4.84 13.69 17.28
CA GLY A 21 -4.65 14.21 15.91
C GLY A 21 -4.92 13.17 14.83
N PHE A 22 -4.03 13.05 13.85
CA PHE A 22 -4.12 12.04 12.79
C PHE A 22 -2.75 11.43 12.49
N VAL A 23 -2.76 10.26 11.87
CA VAL A 23 -1.59 9.61 11.26
C VAL A 23 -1.90 9.32 9.81
N TYR A 24 -0.87 9.33 8.97
CA TYR A 24 -0.95 8.84 7.61
C TYR A 24 -0.75 7.34 7.57
N LEU A 25 -1.54 6.66 6.75
CA LEU A 25 -1.42 5.25 6.41
C LEU A 25 -1.18 5.15 4.91
N ALA A 26 -0.02 4.63 4.51
CA ALA A 26 0.20 4.11 3.16
C ALA A 26 -0.13 2.62 3.18
N ALA A 27 -0.96 2.15 2.25
CA ALA A 27 -1.36 0.75 2.14
C ALA A 27 -1.18 0.26 0.69
N VAL A 28 -0.72 -0.98 0.56
CA VAL A 28 -0.67 -1.73 -0.71
C VAL A 28 -1.64 -2.88 -0.61
N ILE A 29 -2.61 -2.92 -1.51
CA ILE A 29 -3.70 -3.89 -1.54
C ILE A 29 -3.57 -4.76 -2.77
N ASP A 30 -3.62 -6.08 -2.60
CA ASP A 30 -3.77 -7.00 -3.73
C ASP A 30 -5.20 -6.92 -4.29
N ALA A 31 -5.32 -6.64 -5.59
CA ALA A 31 -6.61 -6.34 -6.21
C ALA A 31 -7.57 -7.54 -6.24
N LEU A 32 -7.04 -8.77 -6.29
CA LEU A 32 -7.85 -9.99 -6.31
C LEU A 32 -8.32 -10.40 -4.91
N SER A 33 -7.39 -10.57 -3.95
CA SER A 33 -7.71 -11.03 -2.58
C SER A 33 -8.27 -9.93 -1.68
N ARG A 34 -8.09 -8.65 -2.05
CA ARG A 34 -8.42 -7.47 -1.24
C ARG A 34 -7.64 -7.36 0.07
N TYR A 35 -6.60 -8.17 0.26
CA TYR A 35 -5.76 -8.11 1.44
C TYR A 35 -4.72 -6.99 1.35
N ILE A 36 -4.44 -6.37 2.49
CA ILE A 36 -3.30 -5.47 2.65
C ILE A 36 -2.05 -6.35 2.65
N VAL A 37 -1.21 -6.18 1.64
CA VAL A 37 0.04 -6.94 1.47
C VAL A 37 1.27 -6.15 1.91
N GLY A 38 1.14 -4.83 2.07
CA GLY A 38 2.16 -3.93 2.59
C GLY A 38 1.53 -2.69 3.22
N TYR A 39 2.11 -2.16 4.28
CA TYR A 39 1.64 -0.91 4.88
C TYR A 39 2.76 -0.16 5.60
N ALA A 40 2.54 1.13 5.83
CA ALA A 40 3.37 1.96 6.69
C ALA A 40 2.53 3.06 7.35
N ILE A 41 2.84 3.39 8.61
CA ILE A 41 2.12 4.43 9.38
C ILE A 41 3.11 5.50 9.85
N GLY A 42 2.73 6.78 9.74
CA GLY A 42 3.57 7.91 10.15
C GLY A 42 2.77 9.14 10.56
N ARG A 43 3.37 10.02 11.38
CA ARG A 43 2.73 11.28 11.79
C ARG A 43 2.87 12.42 10.77
N ILE A 44 3.74 12.25 9.78
CA ILE A 44 4.04 13.26 8.76
C ILE A 44 3.85 12.62 7.39
N PHE A 45 3.25 13.35 6.45
CA PHE A 45 3.19 12.95 5.05
C PHE A 45 4.60 13.04 4.47
N ALA A 46 5.25 11.90 4.28
CA ALA A 46 6.62 11.84 3.81
C ALA A 46 6.75 10.78 2.73
N ALA A 47 7.54 11.05 1.69
CA ALA A 47 7.86 10.09 0.63
C ALA A 47 8.41 8.76 1.18
N LYS A 48 9.07 8.81 2.35
CA LYS A 48 9.50 7.61 3.07
C LYS A 48 8.33 6.67 3.39
N LEU A 49 7.18 7.20 3.84
CA LEU A 49 6.01 6.39 4.17
C LEU A 49 5.47 5.63 2.95
N LEU A 50 5.39 6.33 1.81
CA LEU A 50 4.97 5.77 0.52
C LEU A 50 5.92 4.68 0.03
N LEU A 51 7.21 4.77 0.36
CA LEU A 51 8.21 3.77 -0.03
C LEU A 51 8.25 2.55 0.90
N GLU A 52 7.95 2.71 2.19
CA GLU A 52 8.03 1.60 3.15
C GLU A 52 6.90 0.57 2.94
N ALA A 53 5.70 0.99 2.53
CA ALA A 53 4.60 0.05 2.30
C ALA A 53 4.87 -0.93 1.12
N PRO A 54 5.31 -0.49 -0.08
CA PRO A 54 5.72 -1.40 -1.16
C PRO A 54 6.93 -2.25 -0.79
N LYS A 55 7.94 -1.70 -0.08
CA LYS A 55 9.09 -2.49 0.39
C LYS A 55 8.67 -3.65 1.28
N MET A 56 7.71 -3.42 2.17
CA MET A 56 7.15 -4.48 3.01
C MET A 56 6.48 -5.57 2.16
N ALA A 57 5.66 -5.18 1.17
CA ALA A 57 4.97 -6.12 0.29
C ALA A 57 5.96 -6.96 -0.54
N ILE A 58 6.95 -6.31 -1.17
CA ILE A 58 7.98 -6.97 -1.99
C ILE A 58 8.78 -8.00 -1.17
N ARG A 59 9.07 -7.71 0.10
CA ARG A 59 9.81 -8.64 0.97
C ARG A 59 9.03 -9.90 1.33
N THR A 60 7.71 -9.90 1.21
CA THR A 60 6.85 -10.94 1.77
C THR A 60 6.01 -11.68 0.72
N ARG A 61 6.03 -11.24 -0.54
CA ARG A 61 5.18 -11.75 -1.62
C ARG A 61 5.98 -12.06 -2.87
N ASN A 62 5.40 -12.90 -3.74
CA ASN A 62 5.95 -13.13 -5.07
C ASN A 62 5.57 -11.95 -5.98
N THR A 63 6.56 -11.24 -6.52
CA THR A 63 6.34 -10.09 -7.39
C THR A 63 6.58 -10.39 -8.87
N ALA A 64 6.68 -11.67 -9.24
CA ALA A 64 6.89 -12.08 -10.62
C ALA A 64 5.67 -11.71 -11.49
N ASN A 65 5.88 -10.86 -12.50
CA ASN A 65 4.83 -10.35 -13.38
C ASN A 65 3.72 -9.56 -12.64
N LEU A 66 4.09 -8.83 -11.58
CA LEU A 66 3.23 -7.94 -10.83
C LEU A 66 3.16 -6.55 -11.50
N VAL A 67 1.95 -5.98 -11.57
CA VAL A 67 1.73 -4.55 -11.86
C VAL A 67 1.46 -3.81 -10.55
N HIS A 68 2.19 -2.72 -10.31
CA HIS A 68 1.92 -1.80 -9.22
C HIS A 68 1.24 -0.54 -9.76
N HIS A 69 0.03 -0.27 -9.28
CA HIS A 69 -0.73 0.93 -9.60
C HIS A 69 -0.81 1.81 -8.35
N SER A 70 -0.29 3.02 -8.46
CA SER A 70 -0.42 4.04 -7.41
C SER A 70 -1.32 5.13 -7.96
N ASP A 71 -2.43 5.38 -7.28
CA ASP A 71 -3.28 6.51 -7.62
C ASP A 71 -2.69 7.78 -7.00
N GLU A 72 -2.33 8.75 -7.85
CA GLU A 72 -2.14 10.12 -7.41
C GLU A 72 -3.52 10.79 -7.41
N GLY A 73 -4.24 10.65 -6.30
CA GLY A 73 -5.46 11.43 -6.08
C GLY A 73 -5.11 12.93 -6.08
N ILE A 74 -5.52 13.65 -7.14
CA ILE A 74 -5.49 15.11 -7.22
C ILE A 74 -6.68 15.68 -6.44
#